data_AF-A0A1W6LPW5-F1
#
_entry.id   AF-A0A1W6LPW5-F1
#
_cell.length_a   1.000
_cell.length_b   1.000
_cell.length_c   1.000
_cell.angle_alpha   90.00
_cell.angle_beta   90.00
_cell.angle_gamma   90.00
#
_symmetry.space_group_name_H-M   'P 1'
#
loop_
_entity.id
_entity.type
_entity.pdbx_description
1 polymer ?
#
loop_
_entity_poly.entity_id
_entity_poly.type
_entity_poly.pdbx_seq_one_letter_code
_entity_poly.pdbx_strand_id
1 'polypeptide(L)'
;MKKVRYWIFAAVVFAGGWICGAICSSYQFKSISIAPFYSSSLTEIATDAIELHKGKSRKVLERKSAALPLLAKTYHEAFSNSMPKGKARYSCLWQVKRFYELSGEKIPEELKEVFNSIPKRPENCEKEGKENKNSG
;
A
#
# COMPACT_ATOMS: atom_id res chain seq x y z
N MET A 1 43.77 30.44 19.05
CA MET A 1 42.61 31.00 18.32
C MET A 1 42.40 30.42 16.91
N LYS A 2 43.43 30.17 16.08
CA LYS A 2 43.24 29.64 14.71
C LYS A 2 42.56 28.26 14.64
N LYS A 3 42.92 27.32 15.53
CA LYS A 3 42.31 25.97 15.59
C LYS A 3 40.80 26.00 15.83
N VAL A 4 40.31 26.90 16.69
CA VAL A 4 38.87 27.02 17.02
C VAL A 4 38.06 27.48 15.80
N ARG A 5 38.60 28.42 14.99
CA ARG A 5 37.95 28.87 13.75
C ARG A 5 37.82 27.73 12.73
N TYR A 6 38.84 26.88 12.58
CA TYR A 6 38.77 25.73 11.65
C TYR A 6 37.69 24.71 12.05
N TRP A 7 37.54 24.41 13.35
CA TRP A 7 36.48 23.52 13.83
C TRP A 7 35.08 24.09 13.61
N ILE A 8 34.91 25.40 13.77
CA ILE A 8 33.64 26.09 13.48
C ILE A 8 33.33 26.02 11.98
N PHE A 9 34.31 26.30 11.11
CA PHE A 9 34.13 26.19 9.66
C PHE A 9 33.82 24.75 9.22
N ALA A 10 34.52 23.76 9.78
CA ALA A 10 34.23 22.35 9.51
C ALA A 10 32.80 21.98 9.94
N ALA A 11 32.36 22.38 11.13
CA ALA A 11 31.01 22.11 11.61
C ALA A 11 29.93 22.76 10.73
N VAL A 12 30.15 23.97 10.23
CA VAL A 12 29.23 24.65 9.31
C VAL A 12 29.13 23.93 7.97
N VAL A 13 30.26 23.47 7.41
CA VAL A 13 30.26 22.70 6.15
C VAL A 13 29.55 21.36 6.33
N PHE A 14 29.80 20.65 7.44
CA PHE A 14 29.11 19.40 7.75
C PHE A 14 27.61 19.60 7.94
N ALA A 15 27.18 20.62 8.70
CA ALA A 15 25.77 20.94 8.89
C ALA A 15 25.10 21.33 7.57
N GLY A 16 25.74 22.18 6.77
CA GLY A 16 25.25 22.57 5.44
C GLY A 16 25.11 21.38 4.49
N GLY A 17 26.09 20.47 4.49
CA GLY A 17 26.04 19.23 3.70
C GLY A 17 24.90 18.31 4.12
N TRP A 18 24.66 18.15 5.42
CA TRP A 18 23.53 17.34 5.94
C TRP A 18 22.17 17.94 5.56
N ILE A 19 22.01 19.26 5.71
CA ILE A 19 20.77 19.96 5.35
C ILE A 19 20.50 19.82 3.85
N CYS A 20 21.51 20.07 3.00
CA CYS A 20 21.37 19.93 1.56
C CYS A 20 21.05 18.48 1.15
N GLY A 21 21.71 17.49 1.77
CA GLY A 21 21.45 16.07 1.54
C GLY A 21 20.03 15.66 1.93
N ALA A 22 19.53 16.14 3.07
CA ALA A 22 18.15 15.87 3.51
C ALA A 22 17.10 16.48 2.56
N ILE A 23 17.35 17.70 2.09
CA ILE A 23 16.48 18.37 1.11
C ILE A 23 16.47 17.57 -0.21
N CYS A 24 17.64 17.25 -0.78
CA CYS A 24 17.70 16.48 -2.02
C CYS A 24 17.03 15.10 -1.89
N SER A 25 17.26 14.40 -0.78
CA SER A 25 16.65 13.08 -0.51
C SER A 25 15.13 13.16 -0.40
N SER A 26 14.60 14.18 0.28
CA SER A 26 13.15 14.36 0.41
C SER A 26 12.47 14.72 -0.92
N TYR A 27 13.12 15.52 -1.77
CA TYR A 27 12.63 15.78 -3.13
C TYR A 27 12.65 14.51 -4.00
N GLN A 28 13.74 13.74 -3.96
CA GLN A 28 13.84 12.48 -4.68
C GLN A 28 12.80 11.47 -4.22
N PHE A 29 12.55 11.35 -2.91
CA PHE A 29 11.51 10.49 -2.39
C PHE A 29 10.11 10.87 -2.90
N LYS A 30 9.80 12.17 -2.97
CA LYS A 30 8.55 12.66 -3.54
C LYS A 30 8.42 12.32 -5.03
N SER A 31 9.46 12.57 -5.82
CA SER A 31 9.40 12.38 -7.28
C SER A 31 9.52 10.92 -7.72
N ILE A 32 10.26 10.09 -6.99
CA ILE A 32 10.57 8.70 -7.38
C ILE A 32 9.57 7.72 -6.75
N SER A 33 9.15 7.96 -5.51
CA SER A 33 8.29 7.01 -4.79
C SER A 33 6.84 7.45 -4.78
N ILE A 34 6.58 8.70 -4.37
CA ILE A 34 5.21 9.18 -4.14
C ILE A 34 4.50 9.52 -5.46
N ALA A 35 5.13 10.30 -6.35
CA ALA A 35 4.49 10.76 -7.57
C ALA A 35 4.08 9.60 -8.51
N PRO A 36 4.90 8.56 -8.75
CA PRO A 36 4.49 7.43 -9.58
C PRO A 36 3.35 6.62 -8.96
N PHE A 37 3.35 6.46 -7.62
CA PHE A 37 2.26 5.82 -6.90
C PHE A 37 0.93 6.54 -7.14
N TYR A 38 0.87 7.85 -6.87
CA TYR A 38 -0.34 8.65 -7.10
C TYR A 38 -0.74 8.71 -8.58
N SER A 39 0.22 8.83 -9.49
CA SER A 39 -0.05 8.84 -10.93
C SER A 39 -0.69 7.53 -11.39
N SER A 40 -0.15 6.39 -10.94
CA SER A 40 -0.70 5.06 -11.26
C SER A 40 -2.10 4.91 -10.66
N SER A 41 -2.30 5.22 -9.38
CA SER A 41 -3.60 5.11 -8.73
C SER A 41 -4.65 6.02 -9.36
N LEU A 42 -4.29 7.26 -9.70
CA LEU A 42 -5.21 8.19 -10.35
C LEU A 42 -5.63 7.69 -11.74
N THR A 43 -4.67 7.19 -12.53
CA THR A 43 -4.95 6.64 -13.85
C THR A 43 -5.85 5.41 -13.76
N GLU A 44 -5.59 4.53 -12.80
CA GLU A 44 -6.40 3.33 -12.56
C GLU A 44 -7.85 3.70 -12.18
N ILE A 45 -8.03 4.59 -11.21
CA ILE A 45 -9.36 5.05 -10.77
C ILE A 45 -10.10 5.76 -11.91
N ALA A 46 -9.42 6.64 -12.66
CA ALA A 46 -10.03 7.33 -13.79
C ALA A 46 -10.47 6.34 -14.89
N THR A 47 -9.64 5.34 -15.19
CA THR A 47 -9.95 4.30 -16.18
C THR A 47 -11.13 3.44 -15.72
N ASP A 48 -11.19 3.05 -14.45
CA ASP A 48 -12.33 2.33 -13.87
C ASP A 48 -13.61 3.18 -13.97
N ALA A 49 -13.55 4.46 -13.58
CA ALA A 49 -14.69 5.37 -13.64
C ALA A 49 -15.23 5.53 -15.08
N ILE A 50 -14.35 5.67 -16.08
CA ILE A 50 -14.73 5.77 -17.49
C ILE A 50 -15.44 4.49 -17.96
N GLU A 51 -14.90 3.31 -17.67
CA GLU A 51 -15.50 2.05 -18.10
C GLU A 51 -16.82 1.77 -17.36
N LEU A 52 -16.91 2.12 -16.07
CA LEU A 52 -18.15 2.03 -15.30
C LEU A 52 -19.23 2.98 -15.85
N HIS A 53 -18.88 4.21 -16.19
CA HIS A 53 -19.81 5.17 -16.81
C HIS A 53 -20.32 4.69 -18.18
N LYS A 54 -19.50 3.93 -18.91
CA LYS A 54 -19.89 3.25 -20.16
C LYS A 54 -20.69 1.96 -19.95
N GLY A 55 -21.06 1.61 -18.72
CA GLY A 55 -21.79 0.38 -18.40
C GLY A 55 -20.94 -0.90 -18.49
N LYS A 56 -19.61 -0.80 -18.57
CA LYS A 56 -18.69 -1.94 -18.74
C LYS A 56 -18.20 -2.51 -17.40
N SER A 57 -19.08 -2.65 -16.43
CA SER A 57 -18.76 -3.12 -15.08
C SER A 57 -18.07 -4.49 -15.06
N ARG A 58 -18.52 -5.42 -15.92
CA ARG A 58 -17.92 -6.75 -16.05
C ARG A 58 -16.45 -6.70 -16.48
N LYS A 59 -16.11 -5.83 -17.43
CA LYS A 59 -14.73 -5.67 -17.91
C LYS A 59 -13.81 -5.09 -16.84
N VAL A 60 -14.33 -4.17 -16.02
CA VAL A 60 -13.62 -3.64 -14.86
C VAL A 60 -13.36 -4.77 -13.85
N LEU A 61 -14.39 -5.56 -13.54
CA LEU A 61 -14.26 -6.71 -12.64
C LEU A 61 -13.22 -7.72 -13.17
N GLU A 62 -13.32 -8.15 -14.41
CA GLU A 62 -12.39 -9.12 -15.03
C GLU A 62 -10.93 -8.64 -14.95
N ARG A 63 -10.66 -7.36 -15.25
CA ARG A 63 -9.31 -6.79 -15.13
C ARG A 63 -8.81 -6.80 -13.67
N LYS A 64 -9.65 -6.43 -12.72
CA LYS A 64 -9.28 -6.38 -11.30
C LYS A 64 -9.04 -7.79 -10.76
N SER A 65 -9.94 -8.72 -11.03
CA SER A 65 -9.82 -10.13 -10.63
C SER A 65 -8.54 -10.77 -11.20
N ALA A 66 -8.18 -10.46 -12.45
CA ALA A 66 -6.95 -10.95 -13.06
C ALA A 66 -5.67 -10.40 -12.39
N ALA A 67 -5.71 -9.18 -11.86
CA ALA A 67 -4.56 -8.54 -11.20
C ALA A 67 -4.39 -8.95 -9.73
N LEU A 68 -5.47 -9.33 -9.04
CA LEU A 68 -5.48 -9.65 -7.61
C LEU A 68 -4.41 -10.69 -7.19
N PRO A 69 -4.21 -11.82 -7.90
CA PRO A 69 -3.21 -12.82 -7.51
C PRO A 69 -1.79 -12.26 -7.44
N LEU A 70 -1.38 -11.57 -8.50
CA LEU A 70 -0.04 -11.00 -8.59
C LEU A 70 0.17 -9.95 -7.50
N LEU A 71 -0.78 -9.03 -7.34
CA LEU A 71 -0.68 -7.95 -6.35
C LEU A 71 -0.64 -8.49 -4.91
N ALA A 72 -1.47 -9.48 -4.58
CA ALA A 72 -1.50 -10.08 -3.25
C ALA A 72 -0.20 -10.85 -2.94
N LYS A 73 0.32 -11.61 -3.91
CA LYS A 73 1.59 -12.31 -3.77
C LYS A 73 2.76 -11.35 -3.59
N THR A 74 2.89 -10.37 -4.50
CA THR A 74 3.95 -9.35 -4.43
C THR A 74 3.87 -8.56 -3.12
N TYR A 75 2.67 -8.22 -2.66
CA TYR A 75 2.52 -7.57 -1.36
C TYR A 75 3.05 -8.43 -0.22
N HIS A 76 2.66 -9.71 -0.16
CA HIS A 76 3.10 -10.62 0.89
C HIS A 76 4.62 -10.79 0.88
N GLU A 77 5.22 -11.04 -0.29
CA GLU A 77 6.64 -11.36 -0.45
C GLU A 77 7.56 -10.15 -0.32
N ALA A 78 7.22 -9.02 -0.96
CA ALA A 78 8.12 -7.88 -1.09
C ALA A 78 7.83 -6.72 -0.13
N PHE A 79 6.57 -6.53 0.30
CA PHE A 79 6.16 -5.29 0.96
C PHE A 79 5.59 -5.47 2.38
N SER A 80 5.11 -6.65 2.74
CA SER A 80 4.47 -6.89 4.04
C SER A 80 5.41 -6.63 5.23
N ASN A 81 6.71 -6.86 5.05
CA ASN A 81 7.74 -6.62 6.06
C ASN A 81 8.14 -5.15 6.21
N SER A 82 7.83 -4.31 5.22
CA SER A 82 8.05 -2.86 5.27
C SER A 82 6.95 -2.13 6.04
N MET A 83 5.84 -2.80 6.35
CA MET A 83 4.75 -2.26 7.14
C MET A 83 5.03 -2.37 8.64
N PRO A 84 4.42 -1.48 9.47
CA PRO A 84 4.49 -1.62 10.92
C PRO A 84 4.11 -3.03 11.38
N LYS A 85 4.83 -3.53 12.38
CA LYS A 85 4.56 -4.84 12.98
C LYS A 85 3.12 -4.86 13.53
N GLY A 86 2.44 -5.98 13.33
CA GLY A 86 1.07 -6.18 13.80
C GLY A 86 0.23 -6.93 12.79
N LYS A 87 -1.03 -7.21 13.15
CA LYS A 87 -1.95 -7.92 12.25
C LYS A 87 -2.51 -6.99 11.14
N ALA A 88 -2.50 -5.68 11.35
CA ALA A 88 -3.06 -4.69 10.41
C ALA A 88 -2.39 -4.71 9.02
N ARG A 89 -1.12 -5.11 8.93
CA ARG A 89 -0.42 -5.29 7.64
C ARG A 89 -1.07 -6.37 6.76
N TYR A 90 -1.80 -7.32 7.32
CA TYR A 90 -2.47 -8.37 6.53
C TYR A 90 -3.89 -7.98 6.09
N SER A 91 -4.33 -6.75 6.38
CA SER A 91 -5.69 -6.27 6.09
C SER A 91 -6.09 -6.40 4.62
N CYS A 92 -5.21 -6.01 3.70
CA CYS A 92 -5.45 -6.15 2.27
C CYS A 92 -5.58 -7.61 1.84
N LEU A 93 -4.70 -8.50 2.33
CA LEU A 93 -4.73 -9.93 2.01
C LEU A 93 -6.02 -10.60 2.51
N TRP A 94 -6.53 -10.20 3.68
CA TRP A 94 -7.83 -10.68 4.14
C TRP A 94 -8.98 -10.23 3.25
N GLN A 95 -8.91 -9.04 2.65
CA GLN A 95 -9.92 -8.59 1.69
C GLN A 95 -9.83 -9.33 0.36
N VAL A 96 -8.62 -9.67 -0.11
CA VAL A 96 -8.46 -10.54 -1.27
C VAL A 96 -9.02 -11.94 -1.00
N LYS A 97 -8.75 -12.52 0.18
CA LYS A 97 -9.35 -13.80 0.58
C LYS A 97 -10.88 -13.72 0.58
N ARG A 98 -11.45 -12.66 1.16
CA ARG A 98 -12.90 -12.41 1.18
C ARG A 98 -13.49 -12.26 -0.23
N PHE A 99 -12.76 -11.67 -1.17
CA PHE A 99 -13.19 -11.58 -2.56
C PHE A 99 -13.42 -12.98 -3.17
N TYR A 100 -12.49 -13.93 -2.97
CA TYR A 100 -12.67 -15.31 -3.46
C TYR A 100 -13.81 -16.05 -2.74
N GLU A 101 -13.99 -15.82 -1.43
CA GLU A 101 -15.10 -16.37 -0.67
C GLU A 101 -16.47 -15.88 -1.18
N LEU A 102 -16.58 -14.61 -1.59
CA LEU A 102 -17.83 -14.03 -2.07
C LEU A 102 -18.10 -14.25 -3.57
N SER A 103 -17.05 -14.27 -4.40
CA SER A 103 -17.18 -14.46 -5.85
C SER A 103 -17.44 -15.92 -6.23
N GLY A 104 -17.07 -16.87 -5.36
CA GLY A 104 -17.11 -18.30 -5.68
C GLY A 104 -15.99 -18.74 -6.65
N GLU A 105 -15.07 -17.84 -7.00
CA GLU A 105 -13.91 -18.17 -7.82
C GLU A 105 -12.90 -19.05 -7.06
N LYS A 106 -12.22 -19.95 -7.77
CA LYS A 106 -11.16 -20.78 -7.16
C LYS A 106 -9.95 -19.92 -6.82
N ILE A 107 -9.48 -20.03 -5.57
CA ILE A 107 -8.23 -19.40 -5.13
C ILE A 107 -7.05 -20.04 -5.88
N PRO A 108 -6.23 -19.26 -6.61
CA PRO A 108 -5.00 -19.76 -7.24
C PRO A 108 -4.06 -20.40 -6.21
N GLU A 109 -3.35 -21.48 -6.58
CA GLU A 109 -2.47 -22.22 -5.65
C GLU A 109 -1.45 -21.32 -4.96
N GLU A 110 -0.86 -20.38 -5.71
CA GLU A 110 0.12 -19.41 -5.20
C GLU A 110 -0.44 -18.54 -4.07
N LEU A 111 -1.74 -18.25 -4.07
CA LEU A 111 -2.39 -17.49 -3.01
C LEU A 111 -2.81 -18.36 -1.82
N LYS A 112 -2.99 -19.67 -2.00
CA LYS A 112 -3.31 -20.55 -0.87
C LYS A 112 -2.16 -20.59 0.12
N GLU A 113 -0.93 -20.67 -0.36
CA GLU A 113 0.27 -20.60 0.48
C GLU A 113 0.32 -19.27 1.25
N VAL A 114 0.06 -18.15 0.57
CA VAL A 114 -0.02 -16.82 1.19
C VAL A 114 -1.13 -16.76 2.25
N PHE A 115 -2.31 -17.31 2.00
CA PHE A 115 -3.41 -17.25 2.97
C PHE A 115 -3.21 -18.20 4.15
N ASN A 116 -2.43 -19.26 3.98
CA ASN A 116 -2.07 -20.19 5.05
C ASN A 116 -0.96 -19.64 5.95
N SER A 117 -0.08 -18.76 5.42
CA SER A 117 1.03 -18.17 6.18
C SER A 117 0.62 -16.98 7.07
N ILE A 118 -0.49 -16.30 6.74
CA ILE A 118 -0.93 -15.10 7.47
C ILE A 118 -1.82 -15.46 8.68
N PRO A 119 -1.80 -14.64 9.76
CA PRO A 119 -2.68 -14.87 10.90
C PRO A 119 -4.16 -14.74 10.50
N LYS A 120 -5.03 -15.43 11.25
CA LYS A 120 -6.48 -15.29 11.13
C LYS A 120 -6.91 -13.82 11.31
N ARG A 121 -7.89 -13.41 10.50
CA ARG A 121 -8.51 -12.09 10.57
C ARG A 121 -9.15 -11.89 11.96
N PRO A 122 -8.91 -10.76 12.65
CA PRO A 122 -9.60 -10.43 13.89
C PRO A 122 -11.09 -10.17 13.61
N GLU A 123 -11.97 -10.73 14.44
CA GLU A 123 -13.44 -10.68 14.24
C GLU A 123 -14.06 -9.31 14.51
N ASN A 124 -13.31 -8.39 15.12
CA ASN A 124 -13.90 -7.24 15.82
C ASN A 124 -14.23 -6.03 14.93
N CYS A 125 -13.76 -5.96 13.66
CA CYS A 125 -13.99 -4.77 12.82
C CYS A 125 -15.31 -4.76 12.04
N GLU A 126 -16.09 -5.86 12.02
CA GLU A 126 -17.42 -5.88 11.35
C GLU A 126 -18.59 -5.71 12.31
N LYS A 127 -18.36 -5.76 13.63
CA LYS A 127 -19.42 -5.64 14.64
C LYS A 127 -19.82 -4.18 14.92
N GLU A 128 -18.88 -3.24 14.86
CA GLU A 128 -19.13 -1.82 15.15
C GLU A 128 -19.97 -1.10 14.07
N GLY A 129 -20.04 -1.63 12.86
CA GLY A 129 -20.89 -1.09 11.79
C GLY A 129 -22.34 -1.56 11.81
N LYS A 130 -22.68 -2.56 12.63
CA LYS A 130 -24.05 -3.11 12.74
C LYS A 130 -24.84 -2.54 13.92
N GLU A 131 -24.19 -2.07 14.97
CA GLU A 131 -24.89 -1.40 16.09
C GLU A 131 -25.44 -0.01 15.72
N ASN A 132 -24.76 0.73 14.83
CA ASN A 132 -25.21 2.07 14.43
C ASN A 132 -26.33 2.10 13.36
N LYS A 133 -26.84 0.94 12.89
CA LYS A 133 -27.98 0.88 11.96
C LYS A 133 -29.30 0.44 12.59
N ASN A 134 -29.31 0.08 13.87
CA ASN A 134 -30.51 -0.29 14.62
C ASN A 134 -30.87 0.71 15.73
N SER A 135 -30.27 1.90 15.73
CA SER A 135 -30.58 3.00 16.67
C SER A 135 -31.06 4.26 15.96
N GLY A 136 -31.80 4.11 14.85
CA GLY A 136 -32.46 5.19 14.12
C GLY A 136 -33.88 4.81 13.77
#